data_AF-A0A3D0NH36-F1
#
_entry.id   AF-A0A3D0NH36-F1
#
_cell.length_a   1.000
_cell.length_b   1.000
_cell.length_c   1.000
_cell.angle_alpha   90.00
_cell.angle_beta   90.00
_cell.angle_gamma   90.00
#
_symmetry.space_group_name_H-M   'P 1'
#
loop_
_entity.id
_entity.type
_entity.pdbx_description
1 polymer ?
#
loop_
_entity_poly.entity_id
_entity_poly.type
_entity_poly.pdbx_seq_one_letter_code
_entity_poly.pdbx_strand_id
1 'polypeptide(L)'
;MSNLTQSSLQAAIESRQAKVGVIGLGYVGLPLIHAFVSAGFRTLGFDVDQSKVEKLQQGESYISHLPSEWIADCIDSQSFQPTSDMSRLSEVDVILICVPTPLTGERDPDLQYVVKTTETIAKFLSGAQLVVLESTTY
;
A
#
# COMPACT_ATOMS: atom_id res chain seq x y z
N MET A 1 -18.37 -2.39 11.97
CA MET A 1 -17.53 -2.75 10.81
C MET A 1 -17.72 -4.24 10.57
N SER A 2 -18.19 -4.63 9.38
CA SER A 2 -18.45 -6.04 9.06
C SER A 2 -17.14 -6.73 8.73
N ASN A 3 -16.71 -7.67 9.58
CA ASN A 3 -15.56 -8.52 9.25
C ASN A 3 -15.95 -9.43 8.08
N LEU A 4 -15.28 -9.27 6.94
CA LEU A 4 -15.44 -10.15 5.79
C LEU A 4 -15.02 -11.58 6.19
N THR A 5 -15.77 -12.57 5.71
CA THR A 5 -15.32 -13.96 5.65
C THR A 5 -14.39 -14.15 4.44
N GLN A 6 -13.60 -15.23 4.42
CA GLN A 6 -12.71 -15.52 3.28
C GLN A 6 -13.46 -15.58 1.93
N SER A 7 -14.64 -16.20 1.89
CA SER A 7 -15.48 -16.25 0.69
C SER A 7 -15.96 -14.86 0.26
N SER A 8 -16.29 -13.99 1.20
CA SER A 8 -16.69 -12.61 0.88
C SER A 8 -15.51 -11.73 0.44
N LEU A 9 -14.30 -11.98 0.93
CA LEU A 9 -13.09 -11.30 0.48
C LEU A 9 -12.77 -11.64 -0.98
N GLN A 10 -12.81 -12.93 -1.35
CA GLN A 10 -12.60 -13.33 -2.74
C GLN A 10 -13.59 -12.66 -3.70
N ALA A 11 -14.88 -12.67 -3.36
CA ALA A 11 -15.90 -12.01 -4.16
C ALA A 11 -15.67 -10.48 -4.27
N ALA A 12 -15.21 -9.85 -3.18
CA ALA A 12 -14.85 -8.42 -3.19
C ALA A 12 -13.66 -8.13 -4.10
N ILE A 13 -12.66 -9.02 -4.16
CA ILE A 13 -11.51 -8.90 -5.07
C ILE A 13 -11.97 -9.06 -6.53
N GLU A 14 -12.74 -10.10 -6.84
CA GLU A 14 -13.25 -10.38 -8.19
C GLU A 14 -14.14 -9.26 -8.74
N SER A 15 -14.96 -8.64 -7.87
CA SER A 15 -15.84 -7.51 -8.20
C SER A 15 -15.19 -6.13 -8.06
N ARG A 16 -13.90 -6.07 -7.70
CA ARG A 16 -13.12 -4.84 -7.47
C ARG A 16 -13.64 -3.92 -6.35
N GLN A 17 -14.43 -4.47 -5.44
CA GLN A 17 -14.94 -3.76 -4.26
C GLN A 17 -13.96 -3.81 -3.08
N ALA A 18 -13.01 -4.74 -3.10
CA ALA A 18 -11.95 -4.81 -2.10
C ALA A 18 -11.10 -3.53 -2.13
N LYS A 19 -10.77 -2.96 -0.96
CA LYS A 19 -9.86 -1.82 -0.84
C LYS A 19 -8.43 -2.33 -0.70
N VAL A 20 -7.52 -1.81 -1.54
CA VAL A 20 -6.12 -2.26 -1.58
C VAL A 20 -5.22 -1.28 -0.82
N GLY A 21 -4.51 -1.79 0.17
CA GLY A 21 -3.46 -1.09 0.90
C GLY A 21 -2.08 -1.40 0.32
N VAL A 22 -1.23 -0.40 0.14
CA VAL A 22 0.17 -0.59 -0.26
C VAL A 22 1.09 0.11 0.73
N ILE A 23 2.00 -0.64 1.36
CA ILE A 23 2.99 -0.11 2.32
C ILE A 23 4.33 0.10 1.63
N GLY A 24 4.84 1.33 1.70
CA GLY A 24 6.05 1.79 1.02
C GLY A 24 5.71 2.44 -0.31
N LEU A 25 5.63 3.77 -0.33
CA LEU A 25 5.29 4.57 -1.52
C LEU A 25 6.53 4.96 -2.31
N GLY A 26 7.45 4.00 -2.45
CA GLY A 26 8.67 4.16 -3.23
C GLY A 26 8.48 3.80 -4.71
N TYR A 27 9.59 3.44 -5.34
CA TYR A 27 9.66 3.07 -6.76
C TYR A 27 8.78 1.86 -7.14
N VAL A 28 8.46 0.97 -6.19
CA VAL A 28 7.60 -0.20 -6.45
C VAL A 28 6.15 0.08 -6.05
N GLY A 29 5.93 0.56 -4.82
CA GLY A 29 4.58 0.70 -4.30
C GLY A 29 3.73 1.75 -5.00
N LEU A 30 4.31 2.90 -5.41
CA LEU A 30 3.52 3.92 -6.09
C LEU A 30 3.08 3.49 -7.51
N PRO A 31 3.93 2.82 -8.33
CA PRO A 31 3.46 2.16 -9.55
C PRO A 31 2.44 1.04 -9.33
N LEU A 32 2.51 0.30 -8.22
CA LEU A 32 1.47 -0.69 -7.90
C LEU A 32 0.12 -0.01 -7.57
N ILE A 33 0.12 1.09 -6.84
CA ILE A 33 -1.09 1.93 -6.65
C ILE A 33 -1.66 2.32 -8.01
N HIS A 34 -0.82 2.77 -8.95
CA HIS A 34 -1.25 3.10 -10.30
C HIS A 34 -1.91 1.92 -11.01
N ALA A 35 -1.32 0.72 -10.94
CA ALA A 35 -1.89 -0.48 -11.52
C ALA A 35 -3.27 -0.83 -10.92
N PHE A 36 -3.43 -0.78 -9.60
CA PHE A 36 -4.69 -1.09 -8.93
C PHE A 36 -5.78 -0.05 -9.21
N VAL A 37 -5.46 1.24 -9.18
CA VAL A 37 -6.39 2.31 -9.54
C VAL A 37 -6.83 2.17 -11.00
N SER A 38 -5.89 1.94 -11.92
CA SER A 38 -6.19 1.71 -13.35
C SER A 38 -7.06 0.48 -13.57
N ALA A 39 -6.92 -0.52 -12.71
CA ALA A 39 -7.75 -1.71 -12.72
C ALA A 39 -9.15 -1.47 -12.11
N GLY A 40 -9.41 -0.33 -11.46
CA GLY A 40 -10.71 0.04 -10.89
C GLY A 40 -10.86 -0.19 -9.39
N PHE A 41 -9.76 -0.45 -8.67
CA PHE A 41 -9.77 -0.58 -7.21
C PHE A 41 -9.61 0.77 -6.51
N ARG A 42 -10.16 0.88 -5.30
CA ARG A 42 -9.81 1.97 -4.38
C ARG A 42 -8.56 1.59 -3.61
N THR A 43 -7.69 2.57 -3.39
CA THR A 43 -6.39 2.34 -2.78
C THR A 43 -6.09 3.26 -1.60
N LEU A 44 -5.34 2.74 -0.63
CA LEU A 44 -4.80 3.48 0.50
C LEU A 44 -3.29 3.21 0.56
N GLY A 45 -2.49 4.25 0.37
CA GLY A 45 -1.03 4.16 0.41
C GLY A 45 -0.48 4.51 1.77
N PHE A 46 0.48 3.74 2.25
CA PHE A 46 1.12 3.95 3.55
C PHE A 46 2.62 4.20 3.38
N ASP A 47 3.15 5.28 3.94
CA ASP A 47 4.60 5.50 4.04
C ASP A 47 4.94 6.14 5.40
N VAL A 48 6.09 5.79 5.95
CA VAL A 48 6.59 6.38 7.21
C VAL A 48 7.17 7.77 6.99
N ASP A 49 7.54 8.08 5.74
CA ASP A 49 8.01 9.40 5.33
C ASP A 49 6.83 10.36 5.12
N GLN A 50 6.55 11.15 6.14
CA GLN A 50 5.50 12.16 6.15
C GLN A 50 5.61 13.14 4.97
N SER A 51 6.82 13.50 4.55
CA SER A 51 7.03 14.45 3.45
C SER A 51 6.58 13.87 2.10
N LYS A 52 6.78 12.56 1.87
CA LYS A 52 6.22 11.89 0.68
C LYS A 52 4.71 11.91 0.69
N VAL A 53 4.11 11.59 1.85
CA VAL A 53 2.65 11.57 2.01
C VAL A 53 2.07 12.95 1.70
N GLU A 54 2.63 14.01 2.27
CA GLU A 54 2.18 15.40 2.06
C GLU A 54 2.24 15.81 0.59
N LYS A 55 3.33 15.49 -0.12
CA LYS A 55 3.44 15.76 -1.56
C LYS A 55 2.35 15.05 -2.35
N LEU A 56 2.12 13.77 -2.08
CA LEU A 56 1.07 13.02 -2.78
C LEU A 56 -0.33 13.57 -2.46
N GLN A 57 -0.59 14.00 -1.22
CA GLN A 57 -1.86 14.64 -0.85
C GLN A 57 -2.09 15.97 -1.60
N GLN A 58 -1.01 16.63 -2.01
CA GLN A 58 -1.06 17.86 -2.82
C GLN A 58 -1.14 17.56 -4.32
N GLY A 59 -1.26 16.30 -4.73
CA GLY A 59 -1.27 15.91 -6.14
C GLY A 59 0.12 15.85 -6.78
N GLU A 60 1.19 15.93 -5.99
CA GLU A 60 2.57 15.98 -6.51
C GLU A 60 3.22 14.60 -6.52
N SER A 61 3.76 14.21 -7.68
CA SER A 61 4.61 13.04 -7.80
C SER A 61 6.09 13.39 -7.55
N TYR A 62 6.79 12.51 -6.83
CA TYR A 62 8.25 12.50 -6.71
C TYR A 62 8.89 11.35 -7.50
N ILE A 63 8.10 10.59 -8.25
CA ILE A 63 8.54 9.49 -9.10
C ILE A 63 8.48 9.95 -10.56
N SER A 64 9.63 9.95 -11.24
CA SER A 64 9.79 10.56 -12.58
C SER A 64 8.88 10.01 -13.68
N HIS A 65 8.41 8.77 -13.55
CA HIS A 65 7.57 8.09 -14.54
C HIS A 65 6.09 8.04 -14.15
N LEU A 66 5.69 8.71 -13.07
CA LEU A 66 4.28 8.92 -12.70
C LEU A 66 3.99 10.42 -12.72
N PRO A 67 3.16 10.92 -13.66
CA PRO A 67 2.82 12.33 -13.75
C PRO A 67 2.05 12.81 -12.51
N SER A 68 2.33 14.03 -12.04
CA SER A 68 1.55 14.68 -10.97
C SER A 68 0.07 14.84 -11.32
N GLU A 69 -0.25 15.08 -12.61
CA GLU A 69 -1.63 15.15 -13.11
C GLU A 69 -2.43 13.90 -12.73
N TRP A 70 -1.82 12.72 -12.90
CA TRP A 70 -2.46 11.46 -12.53
C TRP A 70 -2.66 11.32 -11.01
N ILE A 71 -1.68 11.77 -10.20
CA ILE A 71 -1.82 11.76 -8.74
C ILE A 71 -2.96 12.69 -8.32
N ALA A 72 -3.00 13.91 -8.84
CA ALA A 72 -4.05 14.89 -8.56
C ALA A 72 -5.45 14.33 -8.88
N ASP A 73 -5.63 13.74 -10.06
CA ASP A 73 -6.90 13.08 -10.45
C ASP A 73 -7.30 11.98 -9.46
N CYS A 74 -6.33 11.20 -8.96
CA CYS A 74 -6.61 10.13 -8.00
C CYS A 74 -6.97 10.65 -6.60
N ILE A 75 -6.36 11.76 -6.16
CA ILE A 75 -6.73 12.43 -4.90
C ILE A 75 -8.15 13.01 -5.01
N ASP A 76 -8.43 13.73 -6.09
CA ASP A 76 -9.73 14.37 -6.32
C ASP A 76 -10.88 13.36 -6.43
N SER A 77 -10.65 12.25 -7.14
CA SER A 77 -11.62 11.15 -7.26
C SER A 77 -11.67 10.21 -6.04
N GLN A 78 -10.78 10.41 -5.07
CA GLN A 78 -10.57 9.55 -3.91
C GLN A 78 -10.27 8.08 -4.25
N SER A 79 -9.79 7.80 -5.46
CA SER A 79 -9.34 6.47 -5.88
C SER A 79 -8.00 6.09 -5.23
N PHE A 80 -7.22 7.09 -4.80
CA PHE A 80 -6.00 6.95 -4.01
C PHE A 80 -6.01 7.89 -2.80
N GLN A 81 -5.62 7.37 -1.64
CA GLN A 81 -5.40 8.17 -0.44
C GLN A 81 -4.03 7.80 0.15
N PRO A 82 -3.03 8.69 0.14
CA PRO A 82 -1.77 8.48 0.87
C PRO A 82 -1.93 8.88 2.35
N THR A 83 -1.28 8.12 3.24
CA THR A 83 -1.29 8.34 4.69
C THR A 83 0.02 7.87 5.34
N SER A 84 0.38 8.48 6.46
CA SER A 84 1.42 7.98 7.38
C SER A 84 0.82 7.26 8.60
N ASP A 85 -0.50 7.35 8.78
CA ASP A 85 -1.23 6.69 9.85
C ASP A 85 -1.45 5.20 9.55
N MET A 86 -0.64 4.35 10.19
CA MET A 86 -0.71 2.90 10.07
C MET A 86 -1.94 2.29 10.73
N SER A 87 -2.65 3.00 11.61
CA SER A 87 -3.88 2.48 12.24
C SER A 87 -5.00 2.24 11.22
N ARG A 88 -4.93 2.95 10.09
CA ARG A 88 -5.83 2.81 8.94
C ARG A 88 -5.61 1.53 8.14
N LEU A 89 -4.62 0.69 8.49
CA LEU A 89 -4.49 -0.68 7.96
C LEU A 89 -5.74 -1.53 8.23
N SER A 90 -6.53 -1.18 9.23
CA SER A 90 -7.84 -1.79 9.50
C SER A 90 -8.93 -1.43 8.47
N GLU A 91 -8.69 -0.44 7.59
CA GLU A 91 -9.64 0.00 6.56
C GLU A 91 -9.53 -0.79 5.24
N VAL A 92 -8.48 -1.57 5.03
CA VAL A 92 -8.19 -2.24 3.75
C VAL A 92 -8.44 -3.74 3.82
N ASP A 93 -8.68 -4.37 2.68
CA ASP A 93 -8.97 -5.80 2.58
C ASP A 93 -7.74 -6.60 2.10
N VAL A 94 -6.89 -5.97 1.29
CA VAL A 94 -5.63 -6.52 0.77
C VAL A 94 -4.50 -5.58 1.14
N ILE A 95 -3.37 -6.10 1.62
CA ILE A 95 -2.18 -5.32 2.00
C ILE A 95 -0.98 -5.84 1.22
N LEU A 96 -0.36 -4.97 0.41
CA LEU A 96 0.91 -5.26 -0.27
C LEU A 96 2.07 -4.60 0.47
N ILE A 97 3.12 -5.38 0.75
CA ILE A 97 4.34 -4.92 1.42
C ILE A 97 5.41 -4.63 0.37
N CYS A 98 5.74 -3.36 0.19
CA CYS A 98 6.71 -2.83 -0.79
C CYS A 98 7.82 -2.00 -0.10
N VAL A 99 8.29 -2.48 1.05
CA VAL A 99 9.33 -1.81 1.87
C VAL A 99 10.74 -2.20 1.41
N PRO A 100 11.76 -1.35 1.64
CA PRO A 100 13.11 -1.63 1.18
C PRO A 100 13.70 -2.86 1.87
N THR A 101 14.46 -3.65 1.12
CA THR A 101 15.32 -4.75 1.62
C THR A 101 16.77 -4.43 1.24
N PRO A 102 17.38 -3.41 1.88
CA PRO A 102 18.75 -3.03 1.55
C PRO A 102 19.72 -4.17 1.88
N LEU A 103 20.86 -4.21 1.21
CA LEU A 103 21.88 -5.20 1.53
C LEU A 103 22.68 -4.77 2.77
N THR A 104 22.99 -5.72 3.64
CA THR A 104 23.93 -5.56 4.75
C THR A 104 25.36 -5.39 4.21
N GLY A 105 26.31 -5.05 5.09
CA GLY A 105 27.74 -5.04 4.73
C GLY A 105 28.27 -6.37 4.19
N GLU A 106 27.59 -7.48 4.50
CA GLU A 106 27.90 -8.84 4.07
C GLU A 106 27.19 -9.24 2.76
N ARG A 107 26.43 -8.32 2.16
CA ARG A 107 25.59 -8.50 0.95
C ARG A 107 24.36 -9.40 1.13
N ASP A 108 23.96 -9.66 2.37
CA ASP A 108 22.68 -10.31 2.67
C ASP A 108 21.54 -9.29 2.68
N PRO A 109 20.32 -9.64 2.30
CA PRO A 109 19.18 -8.75 2.42
C PRO A 109 18.84 -8.49 3.90
N ASP A 110 18.78 -7.21 4.27
CA ASP A 110 18.31 -6.77 5.57
C ASP A 110 16.77 -6.78 5.63
N LEU A 111 16.23 -7.85 6.20
CA LEU A 111 14.79 -8.08 6.33
C LEU A 111 14.15 -7.31 7.49
N GLN A 112 14.88 -6.50 8.26
CA GLN A 112 14.31 -5.81 9.41
C GLN A 112 13.09 -4.95 9.07
N TYR A 113 13.06 -4.38 7.86
CA TYR A 113 11.96 -3.56 7.38
C TYR A 113 10.70 -4.38 7.13
N VAL A 114 10.85 -5.58 6.55
CA VAL A 114 9.75 -6.53 6.35
C VAL A 114 9.21 -7.00 7.70
N VAL A 115 10.10 -7.39 8.63
CA VAL A 115 9.70 -7.83 9.98
C VAL A 115 8.95 -6.75 10.75
N LYS A 116 9.47 -5.51 10.79
CA LYS A 116 8.79 -4.39 11.45
C LYS A 116 7.44 -4.06 10.80
N THR A 117 7.34 -4.23 9.48
CA THR A 117 6.09 -4.01 8.74
C THR A 117 5.06 -5.07 9.09
N THR A 118 5.43 -6.36 9.13
CA THR A 118 4.52 -7.43 9.50
C THR A 118 4.07 -7.33 10.97
N GLU A 119 4.96 -6.94 11.89
CA GLU A 119 4.60 -6.61 13.28
C GLU A 119 3.60 -5.46 13.38
N THR A 120 3.75 -4.44 12.52
CA THR A 120 2.83 -3.29 12.47
C THR A 120 1.47 -3.71 11.93
N ILE A 121 1.45 -4.49 10.84
CA ILE A 121 0.22 -5.07 10.28
C ILE A 121 -0.50 -5.88 11.35
N ALA A 122 0.20 -6.77 12.06
CA ALA A 122 -0.39 -7.62 13.10
C ALA A 122 -1.15 -6.85 14.19
N LYS A 123 -0.73 -5.61 14.51
CA LYS A 123 -1.40 -4.75 15.50
C LYS A 123 -2.74 -4.19 15.02
N PHE A 124 -2.92 -4.07 13.71
CA PHE A 124 -4.08 -3.41 13.09
C PHE A 124 -4.89 -4.35 12.19
N LEU A 125 -4.54 -5.63 12.14
CA LEU A 125 -5.31 -6.64 11.42
C LEU A 125 -6.76 -6.66 11.91
N SER A 126 -7.69 -6.67 10.97
CA SER A 126 -9.12 -6.67 11.24
C SER A 126 -9.83 -7.62 10.28
N GLY A 127 -10.44 -8.67 10.82
CA GLY A 127 -11.23 -9.62 10.01
C GLY A 127 -10.36 -10.44 9.04
N ALA A 128 -10.96 -10.88 7.93
CA ALA A 128 -10.22 -11.52 6.86
C ALA A 128 -9.53 -10.48 5.97
N GLN A 129 -8.20 -10.44 6.02
CA GLN A 129 -7.36 -9.63 5.14
C GLN A 129 -6.34 -10.54 4.42
N LEU A 130 -6.01 -10.18 3.18
CA LEU A 130 -4.93 -10.81 2.42
C LEU A 130 -3.65 -9.96 2.55
N VAL A 131 -2.56 -10.55 3.04
CA VAL A 131 -1.26 -9.89 3.09
C VAL A 131 -0.34 -10.51 2.03
N VAL A 132 0.23 -9.67 1.17
CA VAL A 132 1.12 -10.04 0.06
C VAL A 132 2.48 -9.39 0.25
N LEU A 133 3.54 -10.19 0.23
CA LEU A 133 4.92 -9.72 0.29
C LEU A 133 5.46 -9.51 -1.13
N GLU A 134 5.67 -8.27 -1.53
CA GLU A 134 6.21 -7.89 -2.85
C GLU A 134 7.68 -7.44 -2.78
N SER A 135 8.15 -7.01 -1.61
CA SER A 135 9.56 -6.73 -1.37
C SER A 135 10.41 -7.95 -1.76
N THR A 136 11.51 -7.71 -2.49
CA THR A 136 12.43 -8.79 -2.87
C THR A 136 12.99 -9.47 -1.62
N THR A 137 12.71 -10.77 -1.49
CA THR A 137 13.26 -11.67 -0.48
C THR A 137 14.02 -12.82 -1.13
N TYR A 138 14.71 -13.63 -0.32
CA TYR A 138 15.39 -14.85 -0.75
C TYR A 138 14.48 -16.08 -0.62
#